data_AF-A0A183HHC6-F1
#
_entry.id   AF-A0A183HHC6-F1
#
_cell.length_a   1.000
_cell.length_b   1.000
_cell.length_c   1.000
_cell.angle_alpha   90.00
_cell.angle_beta   90.00
_cell.angle_gamma   90.00
#
_symmetry.space_group_name_H-M   'P 1'
#
loop_
_entity.id
_entity.type
_entity.pdbx_description
1 polymer ?
#
loop_
_entity_poly.entity_id
_entity_poly.type
_entity_poly.pdbx_seq_one_letter_code
_entity_poly.pdbx_strand_id
1 'polypeptide(L)'
;MIKMSFDAVTSEILHKIATVYLKNQGSSEENIERIANLVSKCYMLNPVAIASCAIFNLSVVCNFITALFVLAFVKGSLLFSTILFSVLAQLAFYPAIYICALLMKFSSLKERALVITFSTIMLIGLLFFNYFLNDNSWNYIDSTYKFLLDVRDLTPNVGMFWYFFIEVFDHFRRFFLWVFQVNILVYLVPLSLTLRSNAFLLLHLLMILISVFASYPSMAESLIYLSLLPLFENLKKC
;
A
#
# COMPACT_ATOMS: atom_id res chain seq x y z
N MET A 1 9.82 11.73 -19.40
CA MET A 1 11.02 10.85 -19.26
C MET A 1 11.18 10.31 -17.83
N ILE A 2 11.23 11.15 -16.79
CA ILE A 2 11.47 10.73 -15.38
C ILE A 2 10.42 9.73 -14.84
N LYS A 3 9.13 9.92 -15.11
CA LYS A 3 8.08 8.98 -14.62
C LYS A 3 8.12 7.63 -15.33
N MET A 4 8.50 7.60 -16.60
CA MET A 4 8.71 6.36 -17.35
C MET A 4 9.88 5.54 -16.77
N SER A 5 10.96 6.20 -16.33
CA SER A 5 12.03 5.51 -15.62
C SER A 5 11.57 4.95 -14.27
N PHE A 6 10.69 5.65 -13.54
CA PHE A 6 10.14 5.10 -12.29
C PHE A 6 9.33 3.83 -12.54
N ASP A 7 8.47 3.78 -13.57
CA ASP A 7 7.71 2.57 -13.88
C ASP A 7 8.59 1.41 -14.35
N ALA A 8 9.60 1.68 -15.19
CA ALA A 8 10.55 0.65 -15.62
C ALA A 8 11.33 0.07 -14.42
N VAL A 9 11.81 0.93 -13.51
CA VAL A 9 12.50 0.50 -12.29
C VAL A 9 11.54 -0.22 -11.34
N THR A 10 10.28 0.22 -11.24
CA THR A 10 9.25 -0.47 -10.44
C THR A 10 9.05 -1.90 -10.92
N SER A 11 9.00 -2.11 -12.24
CA SER A 11 8.89 -3.46 -12.82
C SER A 11 10.09 -4.35 -12.46
N GLU A 12 11.30 -3.80 -12.52
CA GLU A 12 12.52 -4.52 -12.14
C GLU A 12 12.55 -4.84 -10.64
N ILE A 13 12.03 -3.94 -9.80
CA ILE A 13 11.86 -4.18 -8.36
C ILE A 13 10.86 -5.32 -8.13
N LEU A 14 9.74 -5.36 -8.87
CA LEU A 14 8.73 -6.42 -8.78
C LEU A 14 9.31 -7.78 -9.21
N HIS A 15 10.12 -7.80 -10.27
CA HIS A 15 10.89 -8.99 -10.64
C HIS A 15 11.78 -9.48 -9.48
N LYS A 16 12.52 -8.57 -8.84
CA LYS A 16 13.36 -8.89 -7.67
C LYS A 16 12.55 -9.33 -6.44
N ILE A 17 11.37 -8.78 -6.22
CA ILE A 17 10.46 -9.22 -5.15
C ILE A 17 10.10 -10.70 -5.38
N ALA A 18 9.71 -11.04 -6.60
CA ALA A 18 9.30 -12.39 -6.95
C ALA A 18 10.44 -13.40 -6.79
N THR A 19 11.65 -13.06 -7.27
CA THR A 19 12.82 -13.94 -7.14
C THR A 19 13.22 -14.18 -5.68
N VAL A 20 13.28 -13.14 -4.85
CA VAL A 20 13.63 -13.28 -3.43
C VAL A 20 12.55 -14.06 -2.68
N TYR A 21 11.27 -13.81 -2.96
CA TYR A 21 10.17 -14.51 -2.30
C TYR A 21 10.17 -16.01 -2.61
N LEU A 22 10.27 -16.39 -3.89
CA LEU A 22 10.25 -17.79 -4.31
C LEU A 22 11.53 -18.55 -3.91
N LYS A 23 12.68 -17.86 -3.90
CA LYS A 23 13.93 -18.43 -3.37
C LYS A 23 13.79 -18.77 -1.88
N ASN A 24 13.14 -17.92 -1.10
CA ASN A 24 12.87 -18.19 0.32
C ASN A 24 11.91 -19.38 0.53
N GLN A 25 11.10 -19.73 -0.47
CA GLN A 25 10.24 -20.92 -0.44
C GLN A 25 10.92 -22.19 -0.97
N GLY A 26 12.14 -22.10 -1.51
CA GLY A 26 12.86 -23.27 -2.07
C GLY A 26 12.31 -23.78 -3.40
N SER A 27 11.69 -22.92 -4.22
CA SER A 27 11.20 -23.29 -5.55
C SER A 27 12.34 -23.57 -6.56
N SER A 28 12.07 -24.33 -7.63
CA SER A 28 13.05 -24.58 -8.70
C SER A 28 13.41 -23.31 -9.48
N GLU A 29 14.67 -23.20 -9.94
CA GLU A 29 15.19 -22.01 -10.62
C GLU A 29 14.38 -21.64 -11.87
N GLU A 30 13.98 -22.63 -12.67
CA GLU A 30 13.15 -22.42 -13.86
C GLU A 30 11.78 -21.80 -13.52
N ASN A 31 11.14 -22.27 -12.44
CA ASN A 31 9.86 -21.73 -11.98
C ASN A 31 10.03 -20.32 -11.40
N ILE A 32 11.14 -20.05 -10.71
CA ILE A 32 11.47 -18.72 -10.18
C ILE A 32 11.54 -17.71 -11.32
N GLU A 33 12.33 -18.01 -12.37
CA GLU A 33 12.50 -17.11 -13.50
C GLU A 33 11.18 -16.92 -14.26
N ARG A 34 10.43 -18.00 -14.49
CA ARG A 34 9.11 -17.94 -15.14
C ARG A 34 8.15 -17.00 -14.41
N ILE A 35 7.97 -17.18 -13.10
CA ILE A 35 7.02 -16.38 -12.31
C ILE A 35 7.52 -14.93 -12.19
N ALA A 36 8.81 -14.71 -11.95
CA ALA A 36 9.36 -13.36 -11.86
C ALA A 36 9.22 -12.57 -13.17
N ASN A 37 9.40 -13.23 -14.31
CA ASN A 37 9.16 -12.64 -15.63
C ASN A 37 7.66 -12.34 -15.86
N LEU A 38 6.76 -13.22 -15.41
CA LEU A 38 5.32 -12.97 -15.48
C LEU A 38 4.92 -11.74 -14.65
N VAL A 39 5.39 -11.64 -13.41
CA VAL A 39 5.13 -10.49 -12.51
C VAL A 39 5.55 -9.17 -13.17
N SER A 40 6.75 -9.11 -13.74
CA SER A 40 7.27 -7.92 -14.44
C SER A 40 6.41 -7.57 -15.66
N LYS A 41 6.09 -8.57 -16.51
CA LYS A 41 5.23 -8.37 -17.69
C LYS A 41 3.83 -7.89 -17.31
N CYS A 42 3.25 -8.44 -16.24
CA CYS A 42 1.93 -8.04 -15.75
C CYS A 42 1.90 -6.55 -15.31
N TYR A 43 3.00 -6.00 -14.82
CA TYR A 43 3.09 -4.57 -14.49
C TYR A 43 3.27 -3.71 -15.75
N MET A 44 4.28 -4.00 -16.58
CA MET A 44 4.62 -3.17 -17.74
C MET A 44 3.53 -3.15 -18.82
N LEU A 45 2.87 -4.29 -19.04
CA LEU A 45 1.83 -4.41 -20.06
C LEU A 45 0.44 -3.98 -19.55
N ASN A 46 0.35 -3.51 -18.30
CA ASN A 46 -0.91 -3.04 -17.76
C ASN A 46 -1.28 -1.68 -18.39
N PRO A 47 -2.45 -1.54 -19.04
CA PRO A 47 -2.86 -0.28 -19.65
C PRO A 47 -2.97 0.86 -18.63
N VAL A 48 -3.30 0.55 -17.37
CA VAL A 48 -3.38 1.55 -16.29
C VAL A 48 -2.01 2.09 -15.93
N ALA A 49 -0.95 1.28 -15.97
CA ALA A 49 0.42 1.75 -15.73
C ALA A 49 0.88 2.70 -16.83
N ILE A 50 0.66 2.32 -18.09
CA ILE A 50 1.01 3.14 -19.26
C ILE A 50 0.24 4.46 -19.24
N ALA A 51 -1.07 4.43 -18.97
CA ALA A 51 -1.90 5.64 -18.88
C ALA A 51 -1.48 6.54 -17.71
N SER A 52 -1.20 5.97 -16.53
CA SER A 52 -0.75 6.73 -15.35
C SER A 52 0.60 7.40 -15.58
N CYS A 53 1.50 6.73 -16.31
CA CYS A 53 2.76 7.31 -16.77
C CYS A 53 2.52 8.46 -17.77
N ALA A 54 1.66 8.27 -18.76
CA ALA A 54 1.40 9.23 -19.83
C ALA A 54 0.79 10.54 -19.32
N ILE A 55 -0.10 10.47 -18.32
CA ILE A 55 -0.77 11.63 -17.71
C ILE A 55 0.10 12.28 -16.62
N PHE A 56 1.30 11.75 -16.36
CA PHE A 56 2.19 12.20 -15.29
C PHE A 56 1.52 12.20 -13.91
N ASN A 57 0.84 11.12 -13.56
CA ASN A 57 0.18 10.98 -12.26
C ASN A 57 1.22 10.83 -11.11
N LEU A 58 0.92 11.33 -9.91
CA LEU A 58 1.74 11.11 -8.70
C LEU A 58 1.75 9.63 -8.28
N SER A 59 0.69 8.88 -8.61
CA SER A 59 0.59 7.44 -8.29
C SER A 59 1.77 6.60 -8.77
N VAL A 60 2.47 7.00 -9.85
CA VAL A 60 3.70 6.33 -10.31
C VAL A 60 4.79 6.35 -9.22
N VAL A 61 4.95 7.47 -8.53
CA VAL A 61 5.92 7.60 -7.43
C VAL A 61 5.44 6.80 -6.22
N CYS A 62 4.16 6.87 -5.87
CA CYS A 62 3.60 6.07 -4.77
C CYS A 62 3.79 4.57 -5.02
N ASN A 63 3.57 4.11 -6.25
CA ASN A 63 3.77 2.71 -6.63
C ASN A 63 5.25 2.31 -6.55
N PHE A 64 6.16 3.16 -7.02
CA PHE A 64 7.59 2.91 -6.88
C PHE A 64 8.02 2.75 -5.42
N ILE A 65 7.61 3.66 -4.53
CA ILE A 65 7.95 3.57 -3.09
C ILE A 65 7.27 2.34 -2.46
N THR A 66 6.05 2.01 -2.85
CA THR A 66 5.35 0.81 -2.38
C THR A 66 6.08 -0.46 -2.81
N ALA A 67 6.58 -0.54 -4.04
CA ALA A 67 7.38 -1.66 -4.50
C ALA A 67 8.71 -1.76 -3.74
N LEU A 68 9.40 -0.65 -3.49
CA LEU A 68 10.59 -0.65 -2.63
C LEU A 68 10.27 -1.15 -1.21
N PHE A 69 9.15 -0.72 -0.64
CA PHE A 69 8.69 -1.17 0.66
C PHE A 69 8.47 -2.69 0.69
N VAL A 70 7.76 -3.23 -0.31
CA VAL A 70 7.52 -4.67 -0.43
C VAL A 70 8.83 -5.44 -0.59
N LEU A 71 9.80 -4.92 -1.36
CA LEU A 71 11.12 -5.53 -1.50
C LEU A 71 11.88 -5.58 -0.16
N ALA A 72 11.89 -4.48 0.59
CA ALA A 72 12.50 -4.43 1.92
C ALA A 72 11.81 -5.41 2.89
N PHE A 73 10.47 -5.48 2.82
CA PHE A 73 9.65 -6.38 3.61
C PHE A 73 9.97 -7.86 3.34
N VAL A 74 10.12 -8.25 2.06
CA VAL A 74 10.44 -9.62 1.67
C VAL A 74 11.88 -9.97 2.07
N LYS A 75 12.84 -9.06 1.88
CA LYS A 75 14.23 -9.23 2.33
C LYS A 75 14.38 -9.31 3.85
N GLY A 76 13.41 -8.77 4.61
CA GLY A 76 13.44 -8.76 6.07
C GLY A 76 14.31 -7.64 6.66
N SER A 77 14.60 -6.59 5.91
CA SER A 77 15.37 -5.46 6.43
C SER A 77 14.47 -4.52 7.25
N LEU A 78 14.59 -4.57 8.58
CA LEU A 78 13.74 -3.83 9.51
C LEU A 78 13.79 -2.31 9.25
N LEU A 79 14.98 -1.70 9.26
CA LEU A 79 15.15 -0.25 9.13
C LEU A 79 14.60 0.30 7.81
N PHE A 80 14.94 -0.34 6.69
CA PHE A 80 14.47 0.10 5.38
C PHE A 80 12.96 -0.06 5.24
N SER A 81 12.40 -1.15 5.76
CA SER A 81 10.95 -1.39 5.72
C SER A 81 10.20 -0.33 6.54
N THR A 82 10.69 0.02 7.74
CA THR A 82 10.05 1.03 8.59
C THR A 82 10.12 2.43 8.00
N ILE A 83 11.26 2.81 7.40
CA ILE A 83 11.42 4.13 6.79
C ILE A 83 10.47 4.28 5.59
N LEU A 84 10.46 3.29 4.69
CA LEU A 84 9.61 3.32 3.51
C LEU A 84 8.12 3.27 3.88
N PHE A 85 7.75 2.50 4.90
CA PHE A 85 6.40 2.50 5.47
C PHE A 85 5.99 3.88 5.98
N SER A 86 6.83 4.54 6.78
CA SER A 86 6.51 5.88 7.32
C SER A 86 6.34 6.91 6.20
N VAL A 87 7.18 6.85 5.16
CA VAL A 87 7.02 7.71 3.97
C VAL A 87 5.70 7.41 3.24
N LEU A 88 5.34 6.14 3.07
CA LEU A 88 4.08 5.72 2.48
C LEU A 88 2.86 6.23 3.26
N ALA A 89 2.85 6.02 4.57
CA ALA A 89 1.76 6.43 5.45
C ALA A 89 1.60 7.96 5.52
N GLN A 90 2.71 8.69 5.34
CA GLN A 90 2.67 10.15 5.24
C GLN A 90 2.09 10.63 3.90
N LEU A 91 2.51 10.01 2.78
CA LEU A 91 2.05 10.33 1.43
C LEU A 91 0.58 9.95 1.19
N ALA A 92 0.18 8.79 1.71
CA ALA A 92 -1.17 8.27 1.64
C ALA A 92 -1.54 7.73 3.03
N PHE A 93 -2.64 8.22 3.58
CA PHE A 93 -3.07 7.89 4.95
C PHE A 93 -3.38 6.39 5.12
N TYR A 94 -4.04 5.76 4.15
CA TYR A 94 -4.52 4.37 4.27
C TYR A 94 -3.41 3.31 4.40
N PRO A 95 -2.26 3.41 3.70
CA PRO A 95 -1.08 2.57 3.96
C PRO A 95 -0.63 2.45 5.41
N ALA A 96 -1.08 3.32 6.33
CA ALA A 96 -0.85 3.16 7.77
C ALA A 96 -1.22 1.77 8.30
N ILE A 97 -2.21 1.08 7.71
CA ILE A 97 -2.59 -0.28 8.14
C ILE A 97 -1.51 -1.34 7.86
N TYR A 98 -0.54 -1.07 6.98
CA TYR A 98 0.59 -1.98 6.71
C TYR A 98 1.46 -2.21 7.96
N ILE A 99 1.34 -1.37 9.00
CA ILE A 99 1.98 -1.60 10.29
C ILE A 99 1.63 -2.99 10.85
N CYS A 100 0.40 -3.47 10.65
CA CYS A 100 -0.02 -4.79 11.10
C CYS A 100 0.78 -5.90 10.42
N ALA A 101 1.02 -5.80 9.11
CA ALA A 101 1.85 -6.75 8.39
C ALA A 101 3.32 -6.70 8.85
N LEU A 102 3.86 -5.51 9.14
CA LEU A 102 5.22 -5.35 9.68
C LEU A 102 5.38 -6.01 11.05
N LEU A 103 4.43 -5.79 11.96
CA LEU A 103 4.45 -6.40 13.30
C LEU A 103 4.30 -7.93 13.26
N MET A 104 3.65 -8.45 12.22
CA MET A 104 3.50 -9.90 12.03
C MET A 104 4.74 -10.51 11.38
N LYS A 105 5.42 -9.77 10.49
CA LYS A 105 6.69 -10.19 9.89
C LYS A 105 7.81 -10.30 10.91
N PHE A 106 7.92 -9.32 11.81
CA PHE A 106 8.92 -9.28 12.87
C PHE A 106 8.28 -9.78 14.18
N SER A 107 8.43 -11.06 14.47
CA SER A 107 7.70 -11.72 15.58
C SER A 107 8.34 -11.51 16.95
N SER A 108 9.64 -11.18 17.00
CA SER A 108 10.37 -10.95 18.24
C SER A 108 9.89 -9.68 18.95
N LEU A 109 9.68 -9.75 20.27
CA LEU A 109 9.24 -8.59 21.06
C LEU A 109 10.18 -7.38 20.91
N LYS A 110 11.49 -7.63 20.83
CA LYS A 110 12.49 -6.56 20.62
C LYS A 110 12.32 -5.92 19.25
N GLU A 111 12.16 -6.72 18.20
CA GLU A 111 11.97 -6.22 16.85
C GLU A 111 10.65 -5.47 16.69
N ARG A 112 9.56 -5.95 17.31
CA ARG A 112 8.27 -5.24 17.34
C ARG A 112 8.38 -3.89 18.00
N ALA A 113 9.04 -3.84 19.16
CA ALA A 113 9.29 -2.57 19.84
C ALA A 113 10.10 -1.62 18.95
N LEU A 114 11.14 -2.11 18.27
CA LEU A 114 11.94 -1.32 17.33
C LEU A 114 11.12 -0.84 16.12
N VAL A 115 10.26 -1.69 15.55
CA VAL A 115 9.38 -1.30 14.44
C VAL A 115 8.45 -0.16 14.87
N ILE A 116 7.84 -0.28 16.05
CA ILE A 116 6.96 0.76 16.59
C ILE A 116 7.75 2.05 16.85
N THR A 117 8.87 1.97 17.56
CA THR A 117 9.64 3.18 17.90
C THR A 117 10.23 3.87 16.68
N PHE A 118 10.83 3.13 15.74
CA PHE A 118 11.38 3.74 14.52
C PHE A 118 10.29 4.30 13.61
N SER A 119 9.17 3.59 13.45
CA SER A 119 8.07 4.09 12.63
C SER A 119 7.43 5.35 13.21
N THR A 120 7.24 5.43 14.53
CA THR A 120 6.70 6.62 15.18
C THR A 120 7.67 7.79 15.13
N ILE A 121 8.97 7.58 15.39
CA ILE A 121 9.99 8.62 15.28
C ILE A 121 10.03 9.18 13.85
N MET A 122 10.05 8.31 12.84
CA MET A 122 10.08 8.74 11.44
C MET A 122 8.80 9.47 11.02
N LEU A 123 7.62 8.99 11.45
CA LEU A 123 6.35 9.67 11.18
C LEU A 123 6.30 11.05 11.83
N ILE A 124 6.68 11.16 13.10
CA ILE A 124 6.75 12.45 13.81
C ILE A 124 7.74 13.38 13.10
N GLY A 125 8.92 12.88 12.73
CA GLY A 125 9.91 13.64 11.96
C GLY A 125 9.36 14.17 10.64
N LEU A 126 8.63 13.34 9.87
CA LEU A 126 7.99 13.75 8.63
C LEU A 126 6.83 14.75 8.85
N LEU A 127 6.05 14.60 9.92
CA LEU A 127 5.00 15.55 10.30
C LEU A 127 5.61 16.93 10.61
N PHE A 128 6.71 16.97 11.38
CA PHE A 128 7.44 18.21 11.66
C PHE A 128 8.11 18.80 10.42
N PHE A 129 8.63 17.96 9.53
CA PHE A 129 9.17 18.42 8.26
C PHE A 129 8.09 19.09 7.40
N ASN A 130 6.89 18.50 7.31
CA ASN A 130 5.75 19.11 6.62
C ASN A 130 5.27 20.41 7.30
N TYR A 131 5.30 20.46 8.64
CA TYR A 131 4.98 21.68 9.39
C TYR A 131 5.94 22.82 9.05
N PHE A 132 7.25 22.52 8.99
CA PHE A 132 8.27 23.51 8.63
C PHE A 132 8.12 23.98 7.18
N LEU A 133 7.82 23.08 6.25
CA LEU A 133 7.57 23.42 4.85
C LEU A 133 6.31 24.27 4.64
N ASN A 134 5.35 24.19 5.57
CA ASN A 134 4.07 24.88 5.50
C ASN A 134 4.04 26.12 6.42
N ASP A 135 5.15 26.86 6.46
CA ASP A 135 5.32 28.09 7.24
C ASP A 135 4.93 27.98 8.72
N ASN A 136 5.28 26.86 9.36
CA ASN A 136 4.94 26.56 10.74
C ASN A 136 3.42 26.56 11.01
N SER A 137 2.63 26.08 10.04
CA SER A 137 1.18 25.94 10.21
C SER A 137 0.71 24.49 10.08
N TRP A 138 -0.27 24.12 10.92
CA TRP A 138 -0.90 22.80 10.92
C TRP A 138 -2.00 22.65 9.86
N ASN A 139 -2.15 23.63 8.98
CA ASN A 139 -3.22 23.65 7.96
C ASN A 139 -3.17 22.42 7.05
N TYR A 140 -1.98 21.86 6.78
CA TYR A 140 -1.84 20.65 5.98
C TYR A 140 -2.58 19.44 6.57
N ILE A 141 -2.71 19.33 7.90
CA ILE A 141 -3.43 18.20 8.52
C ILE A 141 -4.92 18.24 8.13
N ASP A 142 -5.52 19.44 8.15
CA ASP A 142 -6.91 19.61 7.75
C ASP A 142 -7.08 19.37 6.25
N SER A 143 -6.18 19.93 5.44
CA SER A 143 -6.23 19.84 3.97
C SER A 143 -5.92 18.44 3.42
N THR A 144 -5.13 17.63 4.12
CA THR A 144 -4.70 16.31 3.65
C THR A 144 -5.43 15.19 4.37
N TYR A 145 -5.25 15.06 5.69
CA TYR A 145 -5.77 13.91 6.44
C TYR A 145 -7.25 14.06 6.76
N LYS A 146 -7.65 15.23 7.24
CA LYS A 146 -9.06 15.46 7.59
C LYS A 146 -9.93 15.58 6.35
N PHE A 147 -9.43 16.16 5.26
CA PHE A 147 -10.08 16.12 3.95
C PHE A 147 -10.42 14.68 3.51
N LEU A 148 -9.46 13.77 3.66
CA LEU A 148 -9.63 12.36 3.29
C LEU A 148 -10.65 11.65 4.20
N LEU A 149 -10.57 11.87 5.51
CA LEU A 149 -11.47 11.25 6.48
C LEU A 149 -12.91 11.77 6.35
N ASP A 150 -13.09 13.09 6.20
CA ASP A 150 -14.39 13.76 6.08
C ASP A 150 -15.01 13.60 4.68
N VAL A 151 -14.27 13.09 3.70
CA VAL A 151 -14.71 12.88 2.31
C VAL A 151 -15.42 14.13 1.79
N ARG A 152 -14.72 15.27 1.86
CA ARG A 152 -15.34 16.59 1.63
C ARG A 152 -15.77 16.79 0.19
N ASP A 153 -15.05 16.16 -0.73
CA ASP A 153 -15.35 16.19 -2.16
C ASP A 153 -16.02 14.89 -2.63
N LEU A 154 -17.12 14.99 -3.36
CA LEU A 154 -17.83 13.86 -3.94
C LEU A 154 -17.78 13.90 -5.47
N THR A 155 -16.68 14.40 -6.02
CA THR A 155 -16.37 14.24 -7.43
C THR A 155 -16.35 12.76 -7.84
N PRO A 156 -16.82 12.44 -9.06
CA PRO A 156 -16.86 11.06 -9.53
C PRO A 156 -15.51 10.34 -9.43
N ASN A 157 -15.52 9.20 -8.75
CA ASN A 157 -14.36 8.33 -8.62
C ASN A 157 -14.78 6.85 -8.65
N VAL A 158 -13.80 5.96 -8.72
CA VAL A 158 -14.04 4.50 -8.81
C VAL A 158 -14.37 3.86 -7.46
N GLY A 159 -14.28 4.61 -6.36
CA GLY A 159 -14.41 4.12 -5.00
C GLY A 159 -15.84 3.96 -4.53
N MET A 160 -16.02 3.02 -3.60
CA MET A 160 -17.33 2.74 -2.98
C MET A 160 -17.91 3.96 -2.25
N PHE A 161 -17.05 4.82 -1.71
CA PHE A 161 -17.47 6.04 -1.00
C PHE A 161 -18.28 6.95 -1.92
N TRP A 162 -17.83 7.18 -3.15
CA TRP A 162 -18.56 8.07 -4.05
C TRP A 162 -19.96 7.55 -4.35
N TYR A 163 -20.08 6.31 -4.82
CA TYR A 163 -21.37 5.69 -5.14
C TYR A 163 -22.35 5.69 -3.96
N PHE A 164 -21.87 5.39 -2.76
CA PHE A 164 -22.73 5.37 -1.58
C PHE A 164 -23.14 6.77 -1.11
N PHE A 165 -22.21 7.72 -1.03
CA PHE A 165 -22.48 9.04 -0.45
C PHE A 165 -23.22 10.01 -1.36
N ILE A 166 -23.29 9.76 -2.68
CA ILE A 166 -24.20 10.51 -3.56
C ILE A 166 -25.67 10.12 -3.36
N GLU A 167 -25.95 8.90 -2.86
CA GLU A 167 -27.31 8.39 -2.66
C GLU A 167 -27.85 8.68 -1.24
N VAL A 168 -26.96 8.89 -0.28
CA VAL A 168 -27.32 9.04 1.14
C VAL A 168 -27.76 10.47 1.45
N PHE A 169 -28.86 10.60 2.19
CA PHE A 169 -29.29 11.89 2.70
C PHE A 169 -28.25 12.55 3.62
N ASP A 170 -28.05 13.86 3.47
CA ASP A 170 -27.07 14.64 4.24
C ASP A 170 -27.20 14.48 5.75
N HIS A 171 -28.43 14.32 6.26
CA HIS A 171 -28.68 14.12 7.67
C HIS A 171 -27.96 12.88 8.24
N PHE A 172 -27.90 11.79 7.48
CA PHE A 172 -27.29 10.52 7.90
C PHE A 172 -25.83 10.37 7.43
N ARG A 173 -25.35 11.25 6.55
CA ARG A 173 -24.02 11.16 5.94
C ARG A 173 -22.91 10.99 6.97
N ARG A 174 -22.91 11.79 8.04
CA ARG A 174 -21.87 11.69 9.08
C ARG A 174 -21.84 10.34 9.78
N PHE A 175 -23.01 9.76 10.07
CA PHE A 175 -23.08 8.44 10.70
C PHE A 175 -22.46 7.37 9.79
N PHE A 176 -22.89 7.32 8.53
CA PHE A 176 -22.37 6.33 7.60
C PHE A 176 -20.89 6.54 7.26
N LEU A 177 -20.40 7.78 7.26
CA LEU A 177 -18.98 8.07 7.07
C LEU A 177 -18.13 7.39 8.15
N TRP A 178 -18.51 7.53 9.42
CA TRP A 178 -17.81 6.84 10.50
C TRP A 178 -17.88 5.31 10.36
N VAL A 179 -19.04 4.76 9.97
CA VAL A 179 -19.20 3.32 9.72
C VAL A 179 -18.24 2.86 8.61
N PHE A 180 -18.16 3.57 7.49
CA PHE A 180 -17.28 3.23 6.37
C PHE A 180 -15.79 3.34 6.75
N GLN A 181 -15.38 4.38 7.48
CA GLN A 181 -13.98 4.50 7.92
C GLN A 181 -13.59 3.38 8.92
N VAL A 182 -14.48 3.03 9.84
CA VAL A 182 -14.25 1.92 10.81
C VAL A 182 -14.29 0.55 10.12
N ASN A 183 -15.02 0.40 9.02
CA ASN A 183 -15.16 -0.87 8.29
C ASN A 183 -13.80 -1.48 7.88
N ILE A 184 -12.82 -0.66 7.50
CA ILE A 184 -11.45 -1.12 7.20
C ILE A 184 -10.85 -1.85 8.40
N LEU A 185 -11.05 -1.32 9.61
CA LEU A 185 -10.53 -1.90 10.84
C LEU A 185 -11.24 -3.21 11.20
N VAL A 186 -12.53 -3.34 10.87
CA VAL A 186 -13.31 -4.56 11.08
C VAL A 186 -12.74 -5.72 10.27
N TYR A 187 -12.25 -5.48 9.05
CA TYR A 187 -11.56 -6.51 8.25
C TYR A 187 -10.10 -6.71 8.66
N LEU A 188 -9.42 -5.64 9.08
CA LEU A 188 -8.00 -5.67 9.48
C LEU A 188 -7.73 -6.66 10.63
N VAL A 189 -8.56 -6.64 11.67
CA VAL A 189 -8.40 -7.47 12.87
C VAL A 189 -8.46 -8.98 12.58
N PRO A 190 -9.55 -9.53 12.00
CA PRO A 190 -9.64 -10.97 11.72
C PRO A 190 -8.60 -11.42 10.70
N LEU A 191 -8.28 -10.59 9.71
CA LEU A 191 -7.26 -10.90 8.71
C LEU A 191 -5.87 -11.04 9.35
N SER A 192 -5.52 -10.10 10.24
CA SER A 192 -4.25 -10.11 10.97
C SER A 192 -4.12 -11.30 11.91
N LEU A 193 -5.20 -11.74 12.55
CA LEU A 193 -5.21 -12.91 13.42
C LEU A 193 -5.10 -14.21 12.63
N THR A 194 -5.83 -14.32 11.51
CA THR A 194 -5.90 -15.54 10.70
C THR A 194 -4.61 -15.78 9.94
N LEU A 195 -4.00 -14.73 9.38
CA LEU A 195 -2.81 -14.82 8.52
C LEU A 195 -1.50 -14.52 9.25
N ARG A 196 -1.47 -14.67 10.58
CA ARG A 196 -0.28 -14.43 11.40
C ARG A 196 0.95 -15.25 10.97
N SER A 197 0.75 -16.41 10.34
CA SER A 197 1.85 -17.27 9.85
C SER A 197 2.45 -16.77 8.54
N ASN A 198 1.66 -16.09 7.70
CA ASN A 198 2.05 -15.67 6.35
C ASN A 198 1.96 -14.15 6.21
N ALA A 199 2.93 -13.44 6.79
CA ALA A 199 2.94 -11.98 6.81
C ALA A 199 2.94 -11.32 5.42
N PHE A 200 3.52 -11.97 4.39
CA PHE A 200 3.49 -11.47 3.01
C PHE A 200 2.09 -11.57 2.38
N LEU A 201 1.37 -12.67 2.61
CA LEU A 201 -0.01 -12.82 2.14
C LEU A 201 -0.93 -11.82 2.85
N LEU A 202 -0.71 -11.59 4.16
CA LEU A 202 -1.38 -10.54 4.91
C LEU A 202 -1.15 -9.17 4.25
N LEU A 203 0.12 -8.79 3.98
CA LEU A 203 0.43 -7.53 3.31
C LEU A 203 -0.29 -7.39 1.96
N HIS A 204 -0.28 -8.45 1.15
CA HIS A 204 -0.97 -8.46 -0.14
C HIS A 204 -2.47 -8.21 -0.01
N LEU A 205 -3.13 -8.86 0.95
CA LEU A 205 -4.57 -8.66 1.20
C LEU A 205 -4.87 -7.29 1.79
N LEU A 206 -3.97 -6.69 2.57
CA LEU A 206 -4.11 -5.30 3.01
C LEU A 206 -4.01 -4.31 1.85
N MET A 207 -3.15 -4.55 0.85
CA MET A 207 -3.12 -3.73 -0.37
C MET A 207 -4.45 -3.77 -1.11
N ILE A 208 -5.06 -4.96 -1.23
CA ILE A 208 -6.40 -5.13 -1.84
C ILE A 208 -7.47 -4.45 -0.99
N LEU A 209 -7.39 -4.55 0.34
CA LEU A 209 -8.36 -3.92 1.23
C LEU A 209 -8.37 -2.39 1.07
N ILE A 210 -7.19 -1.78 0.97
CA ILE A 210 -7.06 -0.34 0.74
C ILE A 210 -7.65 0.06 -0.62
N SER A 211 -7.34 -0.67 -1.70
CA SER A 211 -7.84 -0.29 -3.03
C SER A 211 -9.36 -0.34 -3.15
N VAL A 212 -10.03 -1.16 -2.33
CA VAL A 212 -11.49 -1.26 -2.30
C VAL A 212 -12.13 -0.23 -1.35
N PHE A 213 -11.56 -0.06 -0.16
CA PHE A 213 -12.20 0.69 0.93
C PHE A 213 -11.56 2.05 1.24
N ALA A 214 -10.53 2.49 0.53
CA ALA A 214 -10.07 3.88 0.65
C ALA A 214 -11.18 4.85 0.20
N SER A 215 -11.20 6.06 0.77
CA SER A 215 -12.21 7.08 0.40
C SER A 215 -12.06 7.61 -1.04
N TYR A 216 -10.83 7.64 -1.56
CA TYR A 216 -10.54 8.09 -2.92
C TYR A 216 -9.54 7.14 -3.60
N PRO A 217 -9.93 5.89 -3.89
CA PRO A 217 -9.04 4.93 -4.49
C PRO A 217 -8.79 5.29 -5.96
N SER A 218 -7.59 5.00 -6.42
CA SER A 218 -7.19 5.13 -7.82
C SER A 218 -6.98 3.77 -8.43
N MET A 219 -7.36 3.61 -9.71
CA MET A 219 -7.05 2.39 -10.46
C MET A 219 -5.55 2.08 -10.48
N ALA A 220 -4.68 3.10 -10.35
CA ALA A 220 -3.24 2.92 -10.31
C ALA A 220 -2.75 2.18 -9.04
N GLU A 221 -3.50 2.20 -7.94
CA GLU A 221 -3.17 1.46 -6.71
C GLU A 221 -3.33 -0.06 -6.91
N SER A 222 -4.09 -0.47 -7.95
CA SER A 222 -4.27 -1.87 -8.29
C SER A 222 -3.06 -2.53 -8.93
N LEU A 223 -2.14 -1.73 -9.48
CA LEU A 223 -1.03 -2.22 -10.29
C LEU A 223 -0.12 -3.18 -9.55
N ILE A 224 0.23 -2.87 -8.30
CA ILE A 224 1.19 -3.66 -7.54
C ILE A 224 0.60 -5.00 -7.12
N TYR A 225 -0.54 -5.01 -6.43
CA TYR A 225 -1.09 -6.28 -5.99
C TYR A 225 -1.52 -7.15 -7.18
N LEU A 226 -2.07 -6.59 -8.26
CA LEU A 226 -2.38 -7.38 -9.45
C LEU A 226 -1.13 -7.99 -10.09
N SER A 227 -0.03 -7.23 -10.16
CA SER A 227 1.23 -7.75 -10.69
C SER A 227 1.82 -8.88 -9.84
N LEU A 228 1.56 -8.89 -8.52
CA LEU A 228 2.06 -9.90 -7.59
C LEU A 228 1.18 -11.16 -7.53
N LEU A 229 -0.01 -11.19 -8.16
CA LEU A 229 -0.89 -12.37 -8.14
C LEU A 229 -0.21 -13.68 -8.56
N PRO A 230 0.67 -13.74 -9.60
CA PRO A 230 1.33 -14.98 -10.00
C PRO A 230 2.19 -15.63 -8.91
N LEU A 231 2.61 -14.90 -7.87
CA LEU A 231 3.37 -15.45 -6.74
C LEU A 231 2.57 -16.45 -5.90
N PHE A 232 1.25 -16.40 -5.99
CA PHE A 232 0.34 -17.24 -5.22
C PHE A 232 -0.16 -18.46 -6.01
N GLU A 233 0.53 -18.86 -7.09
CA GLU A 233 0.21 -20.08 -7.86
C GLU A 233 0.11 -21.31 -6.95
N ASN A 234 0.95 -21.38 -5.91
CA ASN A 234 0.94 -22.44 -4.89
C ASN A 234 -0.35 -22.53 -4.07
N LEU A 235 -1.18 -21.49 -4.03
CA LEU A 235 -2.47 -21.46 -3.33
C LEU A 235 -3.63 -21.91 -4.22
N LYS A 236 -3.41 -22.10 -5.52
CA LYS A 236 -4.42 -22.61 -6.44
C LYS A 236 -4.75 -24.05 -6.04
N LYS A 237 -5.97 -24.29 -5.58
CA LYS A 237 -6.49 -25.66 -5.46
C LYS A 237 -6.51 -26.25 -6.87
N CYS A 238 -5.82 -27.37 -7.05
CA CYS A 238 -5.92 -28.20 -8.25
C CYS A 238 -7.37 -28.62 -8.49
#